data_AF-A0A0G0GV80-F1
#
_entry.id   AF-A0A0G0GV80-F1
#
_cell.length_a   1.000
_cell.length_b   1.000
_cell.length_c   1.000
_cell.angle_alpha   90.00
_cell.angle_beta   90.00
_cell.angle_gamma   90.00
#
_symmetry.space_group_name_H-M   'P 1'
#
loop_
_entity.id
_entity.type
_entity.pdbx_description
1 polymer ?
#
loop_
_entity_poly.entity_id
_entity_poly.type
_entity_poly.pdbx_seq_one_letter_code
_entity_poly.pdbx_strand_id
1 'polypeptide(L)' 'METGYKAFKREVVKDIKLKAKKFDFEPEITAKILKRGYKIYEVPITYKSRSIKEGKKIGWKDGIEAVYYLIKYRFTD' A
#
# COMPACT_ATOMS: atom_id res chain seq x y z
N MET A 1 -5.19 -2.47 4.76
CA MET A 1 -4.50 -1.82 3.60
C MET A 1 -4.53 -0.30 3.75
N GLU A 2 -3.55 0.41 3.16
CA GLU A 2 -3.06 1.78 3.49
C GLU A 2 -2.44 1.87 4.89
N THR A 3 -1.60 0.89 5.21
CA THR A 3 -0.89 0.82 6.49
C THR A 3 0.60 0.93 6.22
N GLY A 4 1.25 1.92 6.84
CA GLY A 4 2.72 2.02 6.83
C GLY A 4 3.42 0.91 7.62
N TYR A 5 2.67 -0.04 8.20
CA TYR A 5 3.17 -1.20 8.92
C TYR A 5 2.93 -2.47 8.11
N LYS A 6 4.01 -3.00 7.52
CA LYS A 6 4.04 -4.31 6.85
C LYS A 6 5.38 -4.99 7.11
N ALA A 7 5.33 -6.30 7.28
CA ALA A 7 6.52 -7.14 7.36
C ALA A 7 6.48 -8.17 6.23
N PHE A 8 7.64 -8.42 5.63
CA PHE A 8 7.78 -9.35 4.52
C PHE A 8 9.00 -10.24 4.72
N LYS A 9 8.90 -11.49 4.27
CA LYS A 9 10.10 -12.29 4.04
C LYS A 9 10.86 -11.72 2.84
N ARG A 10 12.19 -11.72 2.90
CA ARG A 10 13.05 -11.21 1.82
C ARG A 10 12.73 -11.83 0.47
N GLU A 11 12.47 -13.13 0.44
CA GLU A 11 12.14 -13.90 -0.78
C GLU A 11 10.88 -13.40 -1.51
N VAL A 12 9.92 -12.84 -0.76
CA VAL A 12 8.67 -12.33 -1.33
C VAL A 12 8.90 -11.04 -2.11
N VAL A 13 9.79 -10.18 -1.61
CA VAL A 13 9.95 -8.80 -2.09
C VAL A 13 11.18 -8.58 -2.97
N LYS A 14 12.20 -9.44 -2.89
CA LYS A 14 13.51 -9.23 -3.56
C LYS A 14 13.40 -8.95 -5.07
N ASP A 15 12.46 -9.61 -5.75
CA ASP A 15 12.31 -9.51 -7.21
C ASP A 15 11.16 -8.58 -7.63
N ILE A 16 10.56 -7.85 -6.69
CA ILE A 16 9.48 -6.90 -6.98
C ILE A 16 10.09 -5.61 -7.48
N LYS A 17 9.83 -5.27 -8.76
CA LYS A 17 10.17 -3.96 -9.31
C LYS A 17 9.08 -2.97 -8.94
N LEU A 18 9.43 -1.99 -8.11
CA LEU A 18 8.54 -0.91 -7.71
C LEU A 18 8.65 0.26 -8.69
N LYS A 19 7.50 0.81 -9.08
CA LYS A 19 7.37 2.01 -9.89
C LYS A 19 6.85 3.20 -9.08
N ALA A 20 6.20 2.93 -7.95
CA ALA A 20 5.61 3.92 -7.08
C ALA A 20 6.64 4.89 -6.52
N LYS A 21 6.20 6.14 -6.32
CA LYS A 21 7.04 7.24 -5.83
C LYS A 21 6.49 7.91 -4.57
N LYS A 22 5.28 7.56 -4.14
CA LYS A 22 4.53 8.14 -3.02
C LYS A 22 3.75 7.02 -2.29
N PHE A 23 2.56 7.36 -1.78
CA PHE A 23 1.62 6.43 -1.12
C PHE A 23 1.07 5.36 -2.06
N ASP A 24 1.21 5.53 -3.37
CA ASP A 24 0.90 4.54 -4.39
C ASP A 24 1.73 3.24 -4.28
N PHE A 25 2.75 3.24 -3.43
CA PHE A 25 3.48 2.04 -3.03
C PHE A 25 2.57 1.00 -2.40
N GLU A 26 1.66 1.40 -1.50
CA GLU A 26 0.77 0.50 -0.78
C GLU A 26 -0.11 -0.36 -1.72
N PRO A 27 -0.81 0.22 -2.71
CA PRO A 27 -1.53 -0.54 -3.71
C PRO A 27 -0.61 -1.36 -4.62
N GLU A 28 0.56 -0.83 -5.02
CA GLU A 28 1.48 -1.55 -5.90
C GLU A 28 2.03 -2.83 -5.26
N ILE A 29 2.64 -2.72 -4.07
CA ILE A 29 3.30 -3.85 -3.41
C ILE A 29 2.29 -4.95 -3.08
N THR A 30 1.11 -4.55 -2.58
CA THR A 30 0.05 -5.48 -2.20
C THR A 30 -0.48 -6.22 -3.42
N ALA A 31 -0.75 -5.51 -4.52
CA ALA A 31 -1.21 -6.13 -5.76
C ALA A 31 -0.16 -7.10 -6.34
N LYS A 32 1.12 -6.71 -6.37
CA LYS A 32 2.21 -7.55 -6.89
C LYS A 32 2.44 -8.81 -6.06
N ILE A 33 2.34 -8.71 -4.74
CA ILE A 33 2.44 -9.87 -3.84
C ILE A 33 1.28 -10.85 -4.08
N LEU A 34 0.04 -10.33 -4.18
CA LEU A 34 -1.14 -11.15 -4.44
C LEU A 34 -1.09 -11.83 -5.82
N LYS A 35 -0.65 -11.11 -6.86
CA LYS A 35 -0.47 -11.68 -8.22
C LYS A 35 0.57 -12.79 -8.28
N ARG A 36 1.56 -12.79 -7.38
CA ARG A 36 2.55 -13.86 -7.22
C ARG A 36 2.01 -15.07 -6.43
N GLY A 37 0.74 -15.05 -6.01
CA GLY A 37 0.09 -16.16 -5.32
C GLY A 37 0.37 -16.22 -3.81
N TYR A 38 1.04 -15.21 -3.24
CA TYR A 38 1.26 -15.15 -1.80
C TYR A 38 0.00 -14.73 -1.05
N LYS A 39 -0.18 -15.29 0.15
CA LYS A 39 -1.27 -14.91 1.07
C LYS A 39 -0.80 -13.80 1.98
N ILE A 40 -1.66 -12.81 2.18
CA ILE A 40 -1.43 -11.71 3.13
C ILE A 40 -2.26 -12.00 4.37
N TYR A 41 -1.61 -11.92 5.54
CA TYR A 41 -2.27 -12.04 6.83
C TYR A 41 -2.37 -10.65 7.46
N GLU A 42 -3.57 -10.27 7.87
CA GLU A 42 -3.80 -9.01 8.58
C GLU A 42 -3.73 -9.26 10.09
N VAL A 43 -2.83 -8.55 10.76
CA VAL A 43 -2.66 -8.59 12.21
C VAL A 43 -3.24 -7.29 12.78
N PRO A 44 -4.16 -7.35 13.75
CA PRO A 44 -4.77 -6.16 14.32
C PRO A 44 -3.73 -5.31 15.06
N ILE A 45 -3.80 -4.00 14.87
CA ILE A 45 -2.98 -3.01 15.57
C ILE A 45 -3.83 -1.85 16.08
N THR A 46 -3.38 -1.20 17.15
CA THR A 46 -3.97 0.05 17.63
C THR A 46 -3.21 1.22 17.03
N TYR A 47 -3.92 2.10 16.31
CA TYR A 47 -3.33 3.29 15.69
C TYR A 47 -3.94 4.58 16.24
N LYS A 48 -3.08 5.48 16.73
CA LYS A 48 -3.47 6.84 17.12
C LYS A 48 -3.18 7.79 15.97
N SER A 49 -4.24 8.20 15.26
CA SER A 49 -4.09 9.11 14.11
C SER A 49 -3.82 10.55 14.55
N ARG A 50 -3.00 11.26 13.76
CA ARG A 50 -2.81 12.71 13.90
C ARG A 50 -3.98 13.46 13.25
N SER A 51 -4.43 14.54 13.86
CA SER A 51 -5.37 15.47 13.25
C SER A 51 -4.72 16.27 12.12
N ILE A 52 -5.55 16.92 11.29
CA ILE A 52 -5.09 17.87 10.27
C ILE A 52 -4.32 19.02 10.92
N LYS A 53 -4.76 19.47 12.11
CA LYS A 53 -4.09 20.51 12.90
C LYS A 53 -2.70 20.08 13.37
N GLU A 54 -2.49 18.80 13.65
CA GLU A 54 -1.20 18.20 13.99
C GLU A 54 -0.31 17.91 12.75
N GLY A 55 -0.66 18.48 11.59
CA GLY A 55 0.12 18.37 10.37
C GLY A 55 -0.09 17.07 9.60
N LYS A 56 -1.27 16.45 9.70
CA LYS A 56 -1.66 15.37 8.77
C LYS A 56 -1.80 15.94 7.35
N LYS A 57 -0.91 15.51 6.45
CA LYS A 57 -0.81 16.02 5.06
C LYS A 57 -1.68 15.30 4.04
N ILE A 58 -2.24 14.14 4.39
CA ILE A 58 -3.10 13.34 3.50
C ILE A 58 -4.51 13.93 3.43
N GLY A 59 -5.06 14.01 2.22
CA GLY A 59 -6.38 14.57 1.93
C GLY A 59 -7.22 13.69 1.01
N TRP A 60 -8.37 14.22 0.56
CA TRP A 60 -9.32 13.47 -0.26
C TRP A 60 -8.80 13.14 -1.68
N LYS A 61 -7.91 13.98 -2.21
CA LYS A 61 -7.26 13.74 -3.50
C LYS A 61 -6.39 12.49 -3.47
N ASP A 62 -5.69 12.26 -2.36
CA ASP A 62 -4.91 11.02 -2.16
C ASP A 62 -5.81 9.79 -2.16
N GLY A 63 -7.06 9.91 -1.69
CA GLY A 63 -8.05 8.82 -1.75
C GLY A 63 -8.46 8.46 -3.18
N ILE A 64 -8.67 9.45 -4.05
CA ILE A 64 -8.96 9.22 -5.47
C ILE A 64 -7.76 8.57 -6.17
N GLU A 65 -6.55 9.08 -5.88
CA GLU A 65 -5.31 8.53 -6.40
C GLU A 65 -5.12 7.07 -5.96
N ALA A 66 -5.40 6.74 -4.70
CA ALA A 66 -5.34 5.37 -4.19
C ALA A 66 -6.32 4.43 -4.93
N VAL A 67 -7.56 4.85 -5.18
CA VAL A 67 -8.54 4.06 -5.95
C VAL A 67 -8.05 3.84 -7.39
N TYR A 68 -7.51 4.88 -8.03
CA TYR A 68 -6.93 4.77 -9.37
C TYR A 68 -5.81 3.71 -9.41
N TYR A 69 -4.87 3.74 -8.45
CA TYR A 69 -3.78 2.76 -8.41
C TYR A 69 -4.25 1.34 -8.08
N LEU A 70 -5.25 1.17 -7.21
CA LEU A 70 -5.85 -0.15 -6.96
C LEU A 70 -6.41 -0.75 -8.25
N ILE A 71 -7.16 0.04 -9.04
CA ILE A 71 -7.71 -0.41 -10.32
C ILE A 71 -6.58 -0.66 -11.32
N LYS A 72 -5.63 0.27 -11.46
CA LYS A 72 -4.48 0.13 -12.36
C LYS A 72 -3.72 -1.16 -12.08
N TYR A 73 -3.29 -1.39 -10.85
CA TYR A 73 -2.51 -2.59 -10.50
C TYR A 73 -3.36 -3.87 -10.43
N ARG A 74 -4.69 -3.78 -10.38
CA ARG A 74 -5.56 -4.96 -10.56
C ARG A 74 -5.40 -5.55 -11.97
N PHE A 75 -5.33 -4.71 -12.99
CA PHE A 75 -5.31 -5.12 -14.40
C PHE A 75 -3.93 -5.02 -15.07
N THR A 76 -3.01 -4.23 -14.53
CA THR A 76 -1.67 -3.97 -15.10
C THR A 76 -0.57 -4.20 -14.07
N ASP A 77 0.68 -4.35 -14.51
CA ASP A 77 1.86 -4.60 -13.65
C ASP A 77 2.73 -3.35 -13.38
#